data_AF-A0A641M613-F1
#
_entry.id   AF-A0A641M613-F1
#
_cell.length_a   1.000
_cell.length_b   1.000
_cell.length_c   1.000
_cell.angle_alpha   90.00
_cell.angle_beta   90.00
_cell.angle_gamma   90.00
#
_symmetry.space_group_name_H-M   'P 1'
#
loop_
_entity.id
_entity.type
_entity.pdbx_description
1 polymer ?
#
loop_
_entity_poly.entity_id
_entity_poly.type
_entity_poly.pdbx_seq_one_letter_code
_entity_poly.pdbx_strand_id
1 'polypeptide(L)'
;MLNIDFNNIRFINGSANDGFEEFVCQLARREKISCTKTFVRKGKPDGGVECYWPLEDGSIVAWQAKYFCKAFDDSQYQQIDRSVKEALNSHTNLRRYVIAVPTDPSDTHVAGRMSMKERIDGYVERWSKINPHVAFDFWWASDLIERLQKSSNQGLLRFWFGKHEFTDEDLIQFNAGSIKDLGKRYTPKLNIEVEPVQYFEVLSRGNSLSRFLDKELKTAEETCGKIAKNKHCHNVLDSVEKVRKVINQIKEVNITGTDRIALD
;
A
#
# COMPACT_ATOMS: atom_id res chain seq x y z
N MET A 1 -7.98 9.90 -2.33
CA MET A 1 -8.44 8.53 -2.08
C MET A 1 -9.09 8.01 -3.36
N LEU A 2 -8.63 6.88 -3.91
CA LEU A 2 -9.24 6.27 -5.10
C LEU A 2 -10.64 5.78 -4.75
N ASN A 3 -11.67 6.25 -5.48
CA ASN A 3 -13.06 5.85 -5.27
C ASN A 3 -13.30 4.44 -5.85
N ILE A 4 -13.08 3.37 -5.10
CA ILE A 4 -13.25 1.98 -5.57
C ILE A 4 -14.72 1.60 -5.48
N ASP A 5 -15.32 1.24 -6.62
CA ASP A 5 -16.67 0.68 -6.68
C ASP A 5 -16.57 -0.84 -6.88
N PHE A 6 -16.89 -1.59 -5.82
CA PHE A 6 -16.84 -3.04 -5.85
C PHE A 6 -17.84 -3.67 -6.83
N ASN A 7 -18.89 -2.96 -7.26
CA ASN A 7 -19.83 -3.43 -8.28
C ASN A 7 -19.15 -3.68 -9.64
N ASN A 8 -18.02 -3.02 -9.89
CA ASN A 8 -17.26 -3.12 -11.14
C ASN A 8 -16.09 -4.11 -11.05
N ILE A 9 -16.10 -5.01 -10.06
CA ILE A 9 -15.06 -6.03 -9.96
C ILE A 9 -15.02 -6.91 -11.23
N ARG A 10 -13.82 -7.21 -11.69
CA ARG A 10 -13.57 -8.07 -12.85
C ARG A 10 -14.21 -9.44 -12.65
N PHE A 11 -14.89 -9.92 -13.68
CA PHE A 11 -15.50 -11.25 -13.66
C PHE A 11 -14.44 -12.34 -13.84
N ILE A 12 -14.60 -13.42 -13.10
CA ILE A 12 -13.89 -14.68 -13.30
C ILE A 12 -14.95 -15.75 -13.54
N ASN A 13 -14.70 -16.69 -14.45
CA ASN A 13 -15.65 -17.77 -14.78
C ASN A 13 -17.09 -17.29 -15.11
N GLY A 14 -17.22 -16.06 -15.63
CA GLY A 14 -18.50 -15.47 -15.99
C GLY A 14 -19.28 -14.82 -14.85
N SER A 15 -18.74 -14.74 -13.62
CA SER A 15 -19.45 -14.12 -12.50
C SER A 15 -18.58 -13.14 -11.70
N ALA A 16 -19.23 -12.10 -11.16
CA ALA A 16 -18.62 -11.17 -10.22
C ALA A 16 -18.36 -11.83 -8.85
N ASN A 17 -19.16 -12.83 -8.46
CA ASN A 17 -18.97 -13.59 -7.22
C ASN A 17 -17.63 -14.33 -7.24
N ASP A 18 -17.38 -15.12 -8.30
CA ASP A 18 -16.11 -15.84 -8.45
C ASP A 18 -14.93 -14.86 -8.59
N GLY A 19 -15.17 -13.68 -9.21
CA GLY A 19 -14.21 -12.58 -9.26
C GLY A 19 -13.85 -12.06 -7.86
N PHE A 20 -14.84 -11.80 -7.01
CA PHE A 20 -14.63 -11.34 -5.65
C PHE A 20 -13.99 -12.41 -4.76
N GLU A 21 -14.36 -13.68 -4.91
CA GLU A 21 -13.71 -14.81 -4.23
C GLU A 21 -12.22 -14.85 -4.53
N GLU A 22 -11.83 -14.79 -5.81
CA GLU A 22 -10.43 -14.81 -6.20
C GLU A 22 -9.68 -13.52 -5.79
N PHE A 23 -10.33 -12.36 -5.85
CA PHE A 23 -9.79 -11.11 -5.33
C PHE A 23 -9.43 -11.20 -3.84
N VAL A 24 -10.35 -11.70 -3.01
CA VAL A 24 -10.11 -11.90 -1.58
C VAL A 24 -9.00 -12.92 -1.35
N CYS A 25 -8.96 -14.02 -2.11
CA CYS A 25 -7.88 -15.01 -2.02
C CYS A 25 -6.51 -14.42 -2.32
N GLN A 26 -6.41 -13.53 -3.31
CA GLN A 26 -5.18 -12.85 -3.66
C GLN A 26 -4.71 -11.89 -2.56
N LEU A 27 -5.64 -11.20 -1.88
CA LEU A 27 -5.30 -10.38 -0.71
C LEU A 27 -4.89 -11.26 0.48
N ALA A 28 -5.63 -12.32 0.78
CA ALA A 28 -5.32 -13.26 1.86
C ALA A 28 -3.95 -13.92 1.70
N ARG A 29 -3.57 -14.30 0.47
CA ARG A 29 -2.25 -14.84 0.14
C ARG A 29 -1.10 -13.85 0.42
N ARG A 30 -1.40 -12.55 0.49
CA ARG A 30 -0.40 -11.50 0.72
C ARG A 30 -0.40 -10.94 2.14
N GLU A 31 -1.30 -11.42 3.01
CA GLU A 31 -1.25 -11.07 4.43
C GLU A 31 0.00 -11.67 5.09
N LYS A 32 0.66 -10.86 5.91
CA LYS A 32 1.82 -11.31 6.69
C LYS A 32 1.32 -11.98 7.96
N ILE A 33 1.44 -13.29 8.01
CA ILE A 33 1.08 -14.12 9.17
C ILE A 33 2.33 -14.87 9.61
N SER A 34 2.61 -14.87 10.90
CA SER A 34 3.76 -15.60 11.45
C SER A 34 3.52 -17.11 11.45
N CYS A 35 4.61 -17.87 11.36
CA CYS A 35 4.62 -19.33 11.48
C CYS A 35 3.67 -20.03 10.50
N THR A 36 3.65 -19.59 9.24
CA THR A 36 2.82 -20.18 8.19
C THR A 36 3.54 -21.27 7.40
N LYS A 37 2.76 -22.25 6.93
CA LYS A 37 3.15 -23.20 5.87
C LYS A 37 2.67 -22.65 4.52
N THR A 38 2.62 -23.48 3.48
CA THR A 38 2.13 -23.06 2.15
C THR A 38 0.65 -22.68 2.17
N PHE A 39 0.32 -21.52 1.60
CA PHE A 39 -1.05 -21.06 1.38
C PHE A 39 -1.86 -22.04 0.50
N VAL A 40 -3.13 -22.24 0.83
CA VAL A 40 -4.03 -23.12 0.09
C VAL A 40 -5.23 -22.34 -0.44
N ARG A 41 -5.44 -22.38 -1.77
CA ARG A 41 -6.70 -21.97 -2.43
C ARG A 41 -7.54 -23.23 -2.65
N LYS A 42 -8.78 -23.23 -2.17
CA LYS A 42 -9.69 -24.36 -2.39
C LYS A 42 -10.44 -24.23 -3.72
N GLY A 43 -10.75 -25.37 -4.33
CA GLY A 43 -11.75 -25.48 -5.38
C GLY A 43 -13.10 -25.89 -4.79
N LYS A 44 -14.16 -25.82 -5.60
CA LYS A 44 -15.51 -26.26 -5.20
C LYS A 44 -15.61 -27.80 -5.18
N PRO A 45 -16.27 -28.43 -4.20
CA PRO A 45 -16.86 -27.84 -2.99
C PRO A 45 -15.80 -27.44 -1.95
N ASP A 46 -15.98 -26.26 -1.39
CA ASP A 46 -14.96 -25.53 -0.60
C ASP A 46 -15.09 -25.75 0.91
N GLY A 47 -16.25 -26.19 1.42
CA GLY A 47 -16.48 -26.42 2.86
C GLY A 47 -16.65 -25.12 3.64
N GLY A 48 -17.13 -24.06 2.99
CA GLY A 48 -17.27 -22.73 3.60
C GLY A 48 -15.94 -21.99 3.78
N VAL A 49 -14.91 -22.35 3.01
CA VAL A 49 -13.59 -21.68 3.04
C VAL A 49 -13.04 -21.53 1.64
N GLU A 50 -12.86 -20.29 1.18
CA GLU A 50 -12.25 -20.02 -0.14
C GLU A 50 -10.75 -20.34 -0.15
N CYS A 51 -10.06 -19.97 0.92
CA CYS A 51 -8.63 -20.18 1.09
C CYS A 51 -8.21 -20.13 2.56
N TYR A 52 -7.02 -20.65 2.86
CA TYR A 52 -6.48 -20.63 4.21
C TYR A 52 -4.95 -20.68 4.24
N TRP A 53 -4.39 -20.20 5.34
CA TRP A 53 -3.02 -20.43 5.75
C TRP A 53 -2.97 -21.49 6.85
N PRO A 54 -2.35 -22.65 6.60
CA PRO A 54 -1.97 -23.56 7.68
C PRO A 54 -0.80 -22.96 8.48
N LEU A 55 -0.86 -23.11 9.80
CA LEU A 55 0.18 -22.70 10.72
C LEU A 55 1.06 -23.89 11.12
N GLU A 56 2.25 -23.60 11.66
CA GLU A 56 3.18 -24.62 12.14
C GLU A 56 2.60 -25.48 13.27
N ASP A 57 1.77 -24.88 14.14
CA ASP A 57 1.06 -25.54 15.24
C ASP A 57 -0.10 -26.45 14.77
N GLY A 58 -0.35 -26.51 13.46
CA GLY A 58 -1.40 -27.31 12.85
C GLY A 58 -2.76 -26.63 12.79
N SER A 59 -2.91 -25.43 13.37
CA SER A 59 -4.13 -24.63 13.23
C SER A 59 -4.18 -23.91 11.88
N ILE A 60 -5.35 -23.37 11.52
CA ILE A 60 -5.52 -22.61 10.27
C ILE A 60 -6.14 -21.23 10.49
N VAL A 61 -5.74 -20.28 9.65
CA VAL A 61 -6.44 -19.01 9.41
C VAL A 61 -7.14 -19.12 8.07
N ALA A 62 -8.46 -18.95 8.03
CA ALA A 62 -9.27 -19.17 6.83
C ALA A 62 -10.07 -17.93 6.43
N TRP A 63 -10.36 -17.81 5.14
CA TRP A 63 -11.17 -16.73 4.58
C TRP A 63 -12.40 -17.27 3.86
N GLN A 64 -13.52 -16.57 4.06
CA GLN A 64 -14.71 -16.69 3.24
C GLN A 64 -15.01 -15.35 2.58
N ALA A 65 -15.22 -15.35 1.27
CA ALA A 65 -15.68 -14.17 0.55
C ALA A 65 -17.20 -14.20 0.40
N LYS A 66 -17.87 -13.07 0.62
CA LYS A 66 -19.29 -12.87 0.30
C LYS A 66 -19.46 -11.56 -0.44
N TYR A 67 -19.77 -11.65 -1.73
CA TYR A 67 -19.91 -10.48 -2.61
C TYR A 67 -21.29 -9.82 -2.44
N PHE A 68 -21.46 -9.13 -1.32
CA PHE A 68 -22.66 -8.38 -0.99
C PHE A 68 -22.35 -6.89 -1.07
N CYS A 69 -22.69 -6.24 -2.20
CA CYS A 69 -22.44 -4.81 -2.45
C CYS A 69 -23.60 -3.90 -2.00
N LYS A 70 -24.57 -4.45 -1.27
CA LYS A 70 -25.76 -3.74 -0.78
C LYS A 70 -25.93 -4.02 0.71
N ALA A 71 -26.72 -3.17 1.36
CA ALA A 71 -27.13 -3.39 2.75
C ALA A 71 -27.74 -4.79 2.94
N PHE A 72 -27.43 -5.42 4.08
CA PHE A 72 -27.88 -6.78 4.36
C PHE A 72 -29.37 -6.83 4.69
N ASP A 73 -30.02 -7.83 4.15
CA ASP A 73 -31.27 -8.41 4.60
C ASP A 73 -31.01 -9.78 5.26
N ASP A 74 -32.07 -10.45 5.71
CA ASP A 74 -31.97 -11.70 6.46
C ASP A 74 -31.27 -12.82 5.69
N SER A 75 -31.34 -12.82 4.35
CA SER A 75 -30.68 -13.79 3.49
C SER A 75 -29.16 -13.72 3.62
N GLN A 76 -28.56 -12.52 3.61
CA GLN A 76 -27.10 -12.37 3.69
C GLN A 76 -26.58 -12.86 5.05
N TYR A 77 -27.29 -12.52 6.13
CA TYR A 77 -26.94 -13.03 7.47
C TYR A 77 -27.00 -14.56 7.54
N GLN A 78 -28.08 -15.17 7.02
CA GLN A 78 -28.22 -16.63 7.02
C GLN A 78 -27.16 -17.32 6.16
N GLN A 79 -26.76 -16.72 5.03
CA GLN A 79 -25.71 -17.26 4.19
C GLN A 79 -24.34 -17.22 4.88
N ILE A 80 -24.02 -16.14 5.59
CA ILE A 80 -22.79 -16.04 6.39
C ILE A 80 -22.82 -17.08 7.52
N ASP A 81 -23.91 -17.15 8.27
CA ASP A 81 -24.07 -18.11 9.38
C ASP A 81 -23.92 -19.56 8.92
N ARG A 82 -24.51 -19.91 7.76
CA ARG A 82 -24.34 -21.24 7.15
C ARG A 82 -22.88 -21.53 6.83
N SER A 83 -22.18 -20.56 6.23
CA SER A 83 -20.77 -20.72 5.83
C SER A 83 -19.88 -20.89 7.07
N VAL A 84 -20.13 -20.11 8.13
CA VAL A 84 -19.41 -20.26 9.42
C VAL A 84 -19.62 -21.64 10.01
N LYS A 85 -20.88 -22.12 10.08
CA LYS A 85 -21.19 -23.46 10.60
C LYS A 85 -20.53 -24.57 9.78
N GLU A 86 -20.53 -24.43 8.46
CA GLU A 86 -19.88 -25.39 7.56
C GLU A 86 -18.36 -25.40 7.74
N ALA A 87 -17.73 -24.23 7.89
CA ALA A 87 -16.30 -24.12 8.15
C ALA A 87 -15.91 -24.73 9.51
N LEU A 88 -16.69 -24.46 10.56
CA LEU A 88 -16.47 -25.05 11.89
C LEU A 88 -16.58 -26.57 11.88
N ASN A 89 -17.51 -27.12 11.08
CA ASN A 89 -17.68 -28.57 10.94
C ASN A 89 -16.55 -29.20 10.10
N SER A 90 -16.14 -28.53 9.03
CA SER A 90 -15.17 -29.06 8.06
C SER A 90 -13.70 -28.88 8.50
N HIS A 91 -13.45 -27.92 9.39
CA HIS A 91 -12.11 -27.51 9.79
C HIS A 91 -12.00 -27.40 11.32
N THR A 92 -11.84 -28.54 11.99
CA THR A 92 -11.76 -28.60 13.47
C THR A 92 -10.53 -27.90 14.06
N ASN A 93 -9.52 -27.61 13.24
CA ASN A 93 -8.30 -26.89 13.60
C ASN A 93 -8.34 -25.40 13.23
N LEU A 94 -9.53 -24.86 12.88
CA LEU A 94 -9.73 -23.44 12.64
C LEU A 94 -9.38 -22.64 13.90
N ARG A 95 -8.53 -21.62 13.74
CA ARG A 95 -8.13 -20.70 14.81
C ARG A 95 -8.66 -19.29 14.57
N ARG A 96 -8.73 -18.89 13.30
CA ARG A 96 -9.23 -17.58 12.90
C ARG A 96 -9.96 -17.68 11.58
N TYR A 97 -11.14 -17.07 11.52
CA TYR A 97 -12.02 -17.11 10.37
C TYR A 97 -12.41 -15.69 9.97
N VAL A 98 -11.98 -15.29 8.78
CA VAL A 98 -12.14 -13.93 8.26
C VAL A 98 -13.22 -13.93 7.19
N ILE A 99 -14.24 -13.09 7.37
CA ILE A 99 -15.35 -12.94 6.43
C ILE A 99 -15.17 -11.63 5.67
N ALA A 100 -14.87 -11.72 4.38
CA ALA A 100 -14.68 -10.55 3.53
C ALA A 100 -15.97 -10.15 2.82
N VAL A 101 -16.37 -8.89 2.97
CA VAL A 101 -17.62 -8.33 2.42
C VAL A 101 -17.34 -6.91 1.88
N PRO A 102 -17.73 -6.59 0.64
CA PRO A 102 -17.50 -5.28 0.05
C PRO A 102 -18.58 -4.26 0.45
N THR A 103 -18.99 -4.24 1.72
CA THR A 103 -19.95 -3.27 2.26
C THR A 103 -19.63 -3.03 3.73
N ASP A 104 -19.47 -1.76 4.11
CA ASP A 104 -19.28 -1.39 5.52
C ASP A 104 -20.61 -1.46 6.27
N PRO A 105 -20.61 -1.95 7.53
CA PRO A 105 -21.82 -2.09 8.32
C PRO A 105 -22.35 -0.72 8.75
N SER A 106 -23.66 -0.50 8.59
CA SER A 106 -24.30 0.70 9.14
C SER A 106 -24.41 0.62 10.66
N ASP A 107 -24.14 1.75 11.32
CA ASP A 107 -24.27 1.93 12.78
C ASP A 107 -25.43 2.87 13.15
N THR A 108 -26.34 3.13 12.21
CA THR A 108 -27.50 3.99 12.46
C THR A 108 -28.53 3.25 13.29
N HIS A 109 -28.67 3.66 14.55
CA HIS A 109 -29.74 3.17 15.42
C HIS A 109 -31.08 3.78 14.99
N VAL A 110 -32.03 2.92 14.64
CA VAL A 110 -33.44 3.29 14.42
C VAL A 110 -34.25 2.60 15.51
N ALA A 111 -35.11 3.33 16.21
CA ALA A 111 -35.92 2.78 17.28
C ALA A 111 -36.70 1.54 16.80
N GLY A 112 -36.51 0.40 17.49
CA GLY A 112 -37.14 -0.87 17.17
C GLY A 112 -36.45 -1.72 16.08
N ARG A 113 -35.30 -1.30 15.54
CA ARG A 113 -34.54 -2.07 14.56
C ARG A 113 -33.05 -2.10 14.91
N MET A 114 -32.48 -3.31 14.97
CA MET A 114 -31.04 -3.48 15.14
C MET A 114 -30.28 -2.99 13.90
N SER A 115 -29.19 -2.28 14.12
CA SER A 115 -28.25 -1.86 13.08
C SER A 115 -27.55 -3.09 12.45
N MET A 116 -26.91 -2.90 11.30
CA MET A 116 -26.19 -4.01 10.66
C MET A 116 -25.07 -4.52 11.56
N LYS A 117 -24.36 -3.59 12.21
CA LYS A 117 -23.29 -3.88 13.17
C LYS A 117 -23.78 -4.67 14.37
N GLU A 118 -24.84 -4.22 15.04
CA GLU A 118 -25.43 -4.92 16.21
C GLU A 118 -25.85 -6.35 15.86
N ARG A 119 -26.42 -6.55 14.66
CA ARG A 119 -26.79 -7.89 14.20
C ARG A 119 -25.57 -8.78 14.00
N ILE A 120 -24.52 -8.27 13.36
CA ILE A 120 -23.26 -9.00 13.15
C ILE A 120 -22.61 -9.34 14.48
N ASP A 121 -22.53 -8.40 15.42
CA ASP A 121 -21.96 -8.62 16.75
C ASP A 121 -22.70 -9.76 17.48
N GLY A 122 -24.04 -9.78 17.39
CA GLY A 122 -24.84 -10.89 17.92
C GLY A 122 -24.57 -12.23 17.23
N TYR A 123 -24.26 -12.26 15.93
CA TYR A 123 -23.82 -13.48 15.25
C TYR A 123 -22.44 -13.95 15.73
N VAL A 124 -21.48 -13.03 15.83
CA VAL A 124 -20.13 -13.31 16.32
C VAL A 124 -20.18 -13.87 17.75
N GLU A 125 -20.98 -13.28 18.63
CA GLU A 125 -21.16 -13.79 19.99
C GLU A 125 -21.69 -15.24 20.00
N ARG A 126 -22.67 -15.55 19.14
CA ARG A 126 -23.20 -16.92 19.02
C ARG A 126 -22.14 -17.89 18.50
N TRP A 127 -21.36 -17.51 17.49
CA TRP A 127 -20.30 -18.37 16.95
C TRP A 127 -19.20 -18.62 17.97
N SER A 128 -18.79 -17.59 18.72
CA SER A 128 -17.80 -17.72 19.80
C SER A 128 -18.29 -18.59 20.95
N LYS A 129 -19.60 -18.66 21.21
CA LYS A 129 -20.19 -19.63 22.16
C LYS A 129 -20.15 -21.06 21.64
N ILE A 130 -20.26 -21.26 20.33
CA ILE A 130 -20.17 -22.59 19.70
C ILE A 130 -18.72 -23.09 19.73
N ASN A 131 -17.75 -22.23 19.41
CA ASN A 131 -16.34 -22.56 19.49
C ASN A 131 -15.51 -21.35 19.99
N PRO A 132 -15.13 -21.31 21.27
CA PRO A 132 -14.40 -20.18 21.85
C PRO A 132 -12.94 -20.10 21.41
N HIS A 133 -12.42 -21.12 20.71
CA HIS A 133 -11.04 -21.14 20.21
C HIS A 133 -10.89 -20.48 18.83
N VAL A 134 -12.01 -20.10 18.19
CA VAL A 134 -12.00 -19.44 16.88
C VAL A 134 -12.23 -17.95 17.04
N ALA A 135 -11.30 -17.14 16.54
CA ALA A 135 -11.52 -15.71 16.35
C ALA A 135 -12.28 -15.46 15.04
N PHE A 136 -13.41 -14.76 15.11
CA PHE A 136 -14.19 -14.35 13.94
C PHE A 136 -13.94 -12.88 13.63
N ASP A 137 -13.48 -12.59 12.42
CA ASP A 137 -13.18 -11.24 11.97
C ASP A 137 -13.91 -10.92 10.67
N PHE A 138 -14.06 -9.64 10.39
CA PHE A 138 -14.57 -9.16 9.10
C PHE A 138 -13.53 -8.31 8.39
N TRP A 139 -13.48 -8.44 7.07
CA TRP A 139 -12.92 -7.42 6.19
C TRP A 139 -14.05 -6.72 5.49
N TRP A 140 -14.35 -5.50 5.94
CA TRP A 140 -15.35 -4.65 5.32
C TRP A 140 -14.80 -3.94 4.08
N ALA A 141 -15.62 -3.11 3.44
CA ALA A 141 -15.20 -2.39 2.24
C ALA A 141 -13.97 -1.51 2.52
N SER A 142 -13.98 -0.80 3.65
CA SER A 142 -12.85 0.00 4.11
C SER A 142 -11.56 -0.81 4.32
N ASP A 143 -11.64 -1.98 4.98
CA ASP A 143 -10.52 -2.90 5.20
C ASP A 143 -9.91 -3.45 3.89
N LEU A 144 -10.77 -3.72 2.91
CA LEU A 144 -10.38 -4.20 1.58
C LEU A 144 -9.68 -3.09 0.78
N ILE A 145 -10.16 -1.85 0.89
CA ILE A 145 -9.54 -0.68 0.27
C ILE A 145 -8.15 -0.41 0.86
N GLU A 146 -8.01 -0.45 2.19
CA GLU A 146 -6.72 -0.27 2.86
C GLU A 146 -5.72 -1.34 2.39
N ARG A 147 -6.15 -2.60 2.31
CA ARG A 147 -5.33 -3.70 1.80
C ARG A 147 -4.90 -3.45 0.37
N LEU A 148 -5.82 -3.06 -0.50
CA LEU A 148 -5.53 -2.73 -1.90
C LEU A 148 -4.48 -1.62 -2.05
N GLN A 149 -4.43 -0.65 -1.13
CA GLN A 149 -3.49 0.47 -1.18
C GLN A 149 -2.06 0.11 -0.76
N LYS A 150 -1.82 -1.09 -0.22
CA LYS A 150 -0.46 -1.54 0.12
C LYS A 150 0.38 -1.64 -1.16
N SER A 151 1.64 -1.21 -1.10
CA SER A 151 2.57 -1.28 -2.24
C SER A 151 2.72 -2.71 -2.79
N SER A 152 2.69 -3.73 -1.92
CA SER A 152 2.73 -5.15 -2.32
C SER A 152 1.49 -5.63 -3.12
N ASN A 153 0.47 -4.80 -3.22
CA ASN A 153 -0.78 -5.04 -3.96
C ASN A 153 -0.92 -4.14 -5.20
N GLN A 154 0.13 -3.39 -5.56
CA GLN A 154 0.17 -2.66 -6.84
C GLN A 154 -0.13 -3.62 -8.01
N GLY A 155 -0.91 -3.13 -8.97
CA GLY A 155 -1.43 -3.91 -10.09
C GLY A 155 -2.72 -4.67 -9.80
N LEU A 156 -3.06 -4.99 -8.53
CA LEU A 156 -4.35 -5.61 -8.21
C LEU A 156 -5.50 -4.65 -8.49
N LEU A 157 -5.34 -3.37 -8.17
CA LEU A 157 -6.37 -2.37 -8.45
C LEU A 157 -6.69 -2.29 -9.95
N ARG A 158 -5.63 -2.27 -10.78
CA ARG A 158 -5.76 -2.26 -12.24
C ARG A 158 -6.41 -3.52 -12.76
N PHE A 159 -5.95 -4.69 -12.31
CA PHE A 159 -6.48 -5.97 -12.75
C PHE A 159 -7.97 -6.12 -12.38
N TRP A 160 -8.33 -5.81 -11.14
CA TRP A 160 -9.66 -6.08 -10.60
C TRP A 160 -10.70 -5.01 -10.90
N PHE A 161 -10.32 -3.74 -11.01
CA PHE A 161 -11.27 -2.63 -11.17
C PHE A 161 -11.06 -1.82 -12.45
N GLY A 162 -10.17 -2.25 -13.34
CA GLY A 162 -9.91 -1.57 -14.61
C GLY A 162 -9.37 -0.16 -14.46
N LYS A 163 -8.90 0.22 -13.27
CA LYS A 163 -8.35 1.56 -13.00
C LYS A 163 -6.92 1.64 -13.47
N HIS A 164 -6.59 2.75 -14.14
CA HIS A 164 -5.19 3.06 -14.43
C HIS A 164 -4.48 3.38 -13.12
N GLU A 165 -3.61 2.48 -12.68
CA GLU A 165 -2.49 2.86 -11.82
C GLU A 165 -1.37 3.28 -12.77
N PHE A 166 -0.79 4.45 -12.57
CA PHE A 166 0.49 4.77 -13.19
C PHE A 166 1.53 3.87 -12.50
N THR A 167 2.03 2.86 -13.21
CA THR A 167 3.18 2.09 -12.74
C THR A 167 4.48 2.75 -13.21
N ASP A 168 5.60 2.30 -12.67
CA ASP A 168 6.91 2.78 -13.15
C ASP A 168 7.17 2.36 -14.60
N GLU A 169 6.65 1.21 -15.03
CA GLU A 169 6.67 0.78 -16.43
C GLU A 169 5.88 1.74 -17.33
N ASP A 170 4.73 2.23 -16.87
CA ASP A 170 3.95 3.22 -17.62
C ASP A 170 4.77 4.50 -17.83
N LEU A 171 5.44 5.00 -16.78
CA LEU A 171 6.34 6.16 -16.88
C LEU A 171 7.49 5.94 -17.87
N ILE A 172 8.13 4.76 -17.84
CA ILE A 172 9.19 4.40 -18.78
C ILE A 172 8.65 4.37 -20.20
N GLN A 173 7.50 3.75 -20.42
CA GLN A 173 6.87 3.63 -21.74
C GLN A 173 6.47 5.00 -22.29
N PHE A 174 5.87 5.86 -21.47
CA PHE A 174 5.49 7.22 -21.89
C PHE A 174 6.72 8.06 -22.24
N ASN A 175 7.77 8.02 -21.43
CA ASN A 175 9.01 8.73 -21.75
C ASN A 175 9.63 8.23 -23.06
N ALA A 176 9.68 6.92 -23.28
CA ALA A 176 10.18 6.35 -24.54
C ALA A 176 9.33 6.80 -25.74
N GLY A 177 8.00 6.83 -25.59
CA GLY A 177 7.07 7.36 -26.59
C GLY A 177 7.32 8.83 -26.90
N SER A 178 7.37 9.69 -25.88
CA SER A 178 7.66 11.12 -26.03
C SER A 178 9.01 11.38 -26.73
N ILE A 179 10.07 10.63 -26.38
CA ILE A 179 11.38 10.74 -27.03
C ILE A 179 11.27 10.37 -28.53
N LYS A 180 10.55 9.30 -28.85
CA LYS A 180 10.36 8.84 -30.23
C LYS A 180 9.56 9.86 -31.06
N ASP A 181 8.51 10.44 -30.48
CA ASP A 181 7.64 11.42 -31.14
C ASP A 181 8.37 12.74 -31.41
N LEU A 182 9.26 13.14 -30.50
CA LEU A 182 10.18 14.25 -30.73
C LEU A 182 11.15 13.94 -31.89
N GLY A 183 11.53 12.67 -32.05
CA GLY A 183 12.36 12.21 -33.17
C GLY A 183 13.64 13.03 -33.31
N LYS A 184 13.91 13.57 -34.51
CA LYS A 184 15.09 14.41 -34.75
C LYS A 184 15.07 15.76 -34.01
N ARG A 185 13.92 16.20 -33.49
CA ARG A 185 13.81 17.47 -32.74
C ARG A 185 14.36 17.38 -31.32
N TYR A 186 14.47 16.16 -30.79
CA TYR A 186 15.14 15.93 -29.51
C TYR A 186 16.50 15.31 -29.76
N THR A 187 17.52 16.15 -29.69
CA THR A 187 18.91 15.71 -29.66
C THR A 187 19.44 16.00 -28.26
N PRO A 188 19.60 14.99 -27.37
CA PRO A 188 20.10 15.22 -26.02
C PRO A 188 21.44 15.98 -26.00
N LYS A 189 22.28 15.78 -27.02
CA LYS A 189 23.55 16.49 -27.20
C LYS A 189 23.41 18.00 -27.48
N LEU A 190 22.22 18.44 -27.89
CA LEU A 190 21.88 19.85 -28.11
C LEU A 190 21.06 20.43 -26.95
N ASN A 191 20.90 19.68 -25.85
CA ASN A 191 20.23 20.20 -24.67
C ASN A 191 21.04 21.37 -24.13
N ILE A 192 20.44 22.56 -24.10
CA ILE A 192 21.03 23.73 -23.48
C ILE A 192 20.63 23.67 -22.01
N GLU A 193 21.60 23.49 -21.13
CA GLU A 193 21.36 23.66 -19.70
C GLU A 193 20.92 25.10 -19.44
N VAL A 194 19.69 25.26 -18.99
CA VAL A 194 19.14 26.54 -18.55
C VAL A 194 19.12 26.57 -17.03
N GLU A 195 19.28 27.75 -16.45
CA GLU A 195 19.31 27.96 -14.99
C GLU A 195 18.15 27.27 -14.25
N PRO A 196 16.90 27.22 -14.81
CA PRO A 196 15.80 26.53 -14.15
C PRO A 196 15.98 25.03 -13.91
N VAL A 197 16.88 24.35 -14.63
CA VAL A 197 17.20 22.92 -14.41
C VAL A 197 17.68 22.70 -12.97
N GLN A 198 18.41 23.67 -12.41
CA GLN A 198 18.93 23.59 -11.05
C GLN A 198 17.81 23.52 -10.00
N TYR A 199 16.66 24.16 -10.24
CA TYR A 199 15.51 24.04 -9.32
C TYR A 199 14.95 22.62 -9.29
N PHE A 200 14.86 21.95 -10.44
CA PHE A 200 14.39 20.57 -10.49
C PHE A 200 15.39 19.61 -9.85
N GLU A 201 16.69 19.84 -10.01
CA GLU A 201 17.73 19.09 -9.32
C GLU A 201 17.64 19.23 -7.80
N VAL A 202 17.39 20.44 -7.29
CA VAL A 202 17.17 20.71 -5.86
C VAL A 202 15.88 20.05 -5.37
N LEU A 203 14.79 20.17 -6.11
CA LEU A 203 13.48 19.57 -5.77
C LEU A 203 13.53 18.04 -5.72
N SER A 204 14.34 17.42 -6.57
CA SER A 204 14.54 15.96 -6.58
C SER A 204 15.19 15.44 -5.30
N ARG A 205 15.86 16.33 -4.54
CA ARG A 205 16.71 16.00 -3.38
C ARG A 205 17.75 14.91 -3.69
N GLY A 206 18.11 14.73 -4.96
CA GLY A 206 19.04 13.69 -5.38
C GLY A 206 20.52 14.08 -5.26
N ASN A 207 21.40 13.24 -5.80
CA ASN A 207 22.85 13.43 -5.87
C ASN A 207 23.24 14.79 -6.50
N SER A 208 22.40 15.34 -7.38
CA SER A 208 22.64 16.68 -7.94
C SER A 208 22.54 17.79 -6.88
N LEU A 209 21.63 17.69 -5.91
CA LEU A 209 21.55 18.62 -4.78
C LEU A 209 22.82 18.56 -3.93
N SER A 210 23.33 17.36 -3.64
CA SER A 210 24.59 17.19 -2.92
C SER A 210 25.75 17.86 -3.66
N ARG A 211 25.89 17.59 -4.95
CA ARG A 211 26.94 18.19 -5.80
C ARG A 211 26.85 19.72 -5.86
N PHE A 212 25.64 20.26 -5.97
CA PHE A 212 25.41 21.70 -5.95
C PHE A 212 25.85 22.31 -4.62
N LEU A 213 25.40 21.76 -3.49
CA LEU A 213 25.73 22.28 -2.17
C LEU A 213 27.23 22.17 -1.89
N ASP A 214 27.87 21.05 -2.25
CA ASP A 214 29.31 20.85 -2.09
C ASP A 214 30.13 21.92 -2.82
N LYS A 215 29.71 22.30 -4.04
CA LYS A 215 30.35 23.35 -4.83
C LYS A 215 30.26 24.72 -4.15
N GLU A 216 29.09 25.08 -3.65
CA GLU A 216 28.88 26.37 -2.97
C GLU A 216 29.62 26.43 -1.63
N LEU A 217 29.60 25.35 -0.84
CA LEU A 217 30.34 25.26 0.41
C LEU A 217 31.85 25.32 0.20
N LYS A 218 32.37 24.68 -0.86
CA LYS A 218 33.78 24.78 -1.23
C LYS A 218 34.17 26.23 -1.58
N THR A 219 33.32 26.94 -2.32
CA THR A 219 33.53 28.34 -2.68
C THR A 219 33.54 29.24 -1.43
N ALA A 220 32.66 28.97 -0.46
CA ALA A 220 32.64 29.65 0.84
C ALA A 220 33.93 29.38 1.65
N GLU A 221 34.42 28.14 1.68
CA GLU A 221 35.68 27.76 2.36
C GLU A 221 36.90 28.45 1.75
N GLU A 222 36.99 28.49 0.42
CA GLU A 222 38.06 29.17 -0.31
C GLU A 222 38.06 30.68 -0.01
N THR A 223 36.87 31.29 0.04
CA THR A 223 36.70 32.71 0.37
C THR A 223 37.09 33.01 1.81
N CYS A 224 36.68 32.17 2.77
CA CYS A 224 37.14 32.24 4.16
C CYS A 224 38.68 32.15 4.25
N GLY A 225 39.30 31.25 3.47
CA GLY A 225 40.74 31.13 3.40
C GLY A 225 41.45 32.38 2.86
N LYS A 226 40.86 33.08 1.88
CA LYS A 226 41.38 34.36 1.37
C LYS A 226 41.29 35.48 2.41
N ILE A 227 40.17 35.56 3.15
CA ILE A 227 39.98 36.56 4.22
C ILE A 227 40.99 36.32 5.35
N ALA A 228 41.16 35.07 5.79
CA ALA A 228 42.11 34.73 6.85
C ALA A 228 43.57 35.06 6.50
N LYS A 229 43.94 35.01 5.21
CA LYS A 229 45.28 35.36 4.72
C LYS A 229 45.47 36.86 4.48
N ASN A 230 44.41 37.67 4.56
CA ASN A 230 44.51 39.10 4.31
C ASN A 230 45.05 39.85 5.53
N LYS A 231 46.18 40.54 5.35
CA LYS A 231 46.87 41.31 6.39
C LYS A 231 46.01 42.39 7.08
N HIS A 232 44.91 42.83 6.45
CA HIS A 232 43.99 43.82 7.01
C HIS A 232 42.82 43.21 7.80
N CYS A 233 42.73 41.89 7.90
CA CYS A 233 41.57 41.17 8.45
C CYS A 233 41.86 40.42 9.76
N HIS A 234 42.91 40.80 10.51
CA HIS A 234 43.29 40.13 11.76
C HIS A 234 42.20 40.17 12.83
N ASN A 235 41.37 41.22 12.83
CA ASN A 235 40.27 41.42 13.78
C ASN A 235 39.01 40.59 13.49
N VAL A 236 38.95 39.89 12.35
CA VAL A 236 37.77 39.08 11.96
C VAL A 236 38.04 37.57 11.93
N LEU A 237 39.22 37.12 12.33
CA LEU A 237 39.61 35.70 12.29
C LEU A 237 38.66 34.80 13.09
N ASP A 238 38.26 35.21 14.29
CA ASP A 238 37.29 34.46 15.10
C ASP A 238 35.93 34.31 14.41
N SER A 239 35.50 35.34 13.67
CA SER A 239 34.26 35.30 12.90
C SER A 239 34.40 34.38 11.69
N VAL A 240 35.55 34.37 11.02
CA VAL A 240 35.84 33.45 9.90
C VAL A 240 35.84 31.99 10.37
N GLU A 241 36.40 31.71 11.55
CA GLU A 241 36.44 30.36 12.10
C GLU A 241 35.04 29.88 12.52
N LYS A 242 34.19 30.77 13.04
CA LYS A 242 32.76 30.49 13.27
C LYS A 242 32.05 30.11 11.97
N VAL A 243 32.28 30.84 10.87
CA VAL A 243 31.68 30.51 9.56
C VAL A 243 32.15 29.14 9.06
N ARG A 244 33.44 28.81 9.18
CA ARG A 244 33.96 27.48 8.82
C ARG A 244 33.33 26.36 9.62
N LYS A 245 33.11 26.57 10.92
CA LYS A 245 32.42 25.59 11.76
C LYS A 245 30.99 25.34 11.29
N VAL A 246 30.27 26.40 10.90
CA VAL A 246 28.91 26.28 10.33
C VAL A 246 28.94 25.54 9.00
N ILE A 247 29.92 25.80 8.12
CA ILE A 247 30.08 25.07 6.86
C ILE A 247 30.23 23.56 7.11
N ASN A 248 31.07 23.15 8.07
CA ASN A 248 31.25 21.74 8.42
C ASN A 248 29.96 21.11 8.97
N GLN A 249 29.22 21.84 9.80
CA GLN A 249 27.93 21.37 10.30
C GLN A 249 26.91 21.16 9.16
N ILE A 250 26.90 22.04 8.16
CA ILE A 250 26.02 21.87 6.99
C ILE A 250 26.39 20.60 6.19
N LYS A 251 27.68 20.30 6.03
CA LYS A 251 28.14 19.07 5.35
C LYS A 251 27.70 17.78 6.04
N GLU A 252 27.46 17.82 7.35
CA GLU A 252 26.98 16.68 8.13
C GLU A 252 25.46 16.46 8.02
N VAL A 253 24.71 17.43 7.48
CA VAL A 253 23.25 17.31 7.34
C VAL A 253 22.92 16.40 6.16
N ASN A 254 22.20 15.31 6.42
CA ASN A 254 21.64 14.50 5.35
C ASN A 254 20.46 15.23 4.67
N ILE A 255 20.75 15.87 3.55
CA ILE A 255 19.76 16.55 2.71
C ILE A 255 19.23 15.68 1.57
N THR A 256 19.87 14.52 1.33
CA THR A 256 19.51 13.62 0.23
C THR A 256 18.16 12.95 0.46
N GLY A 257 17.37 12.85 -0.60
CA GLY A 257 16.21 11.99 -0.73
C GLY A 257 16.59 10.70 -1.46
N THR A 258 15.61 9.85 -1.74
CA THR A 258 15.81 8.63 -2.53
C THR A 258 16.12 8.99 -3.99
N ASP A 259 17.41 9.01 -4.36
CA ASP A 259 17.88 9.13 -5.75
C ASP A 259 17.38 8.02 -6.67
N ARG A 260 17.06 6.89 -6.04
CA ARG A 260 16.42 5.75 -6.67
C ARG A 260 15.32 5.32 -5.72
N ILE A 261 14.12 5.18 -6.26
CA ILE A 261 13.19 4.21 -5.68
C ILE A 261 13.84 2.87 -6.00
N ALA A 262 14.36 2.17 -4.99
CA ALA A 262 14.80 0.80 -5.16
C ALA A 262 13.54 0.01 -5.54
N LEU A 263 13.51 -0.42 -6.80
CA LEU A 263 12.51 -1.33 -7.31
C LEU A 263 13.13 -2.72 -7.16
N ASP A 264 12.78 -3.37 -6.06
CA ASP A 264 13.07 -4.77 -5.79
C ASP A 264 12.23 -5.67 -6.73
#